data_AF-A0A665V604-F1
#
_entry.id   AF-A0A665V604-F1
#
_cell.length_a   1.000
_cell.length_b   1.000
_cell.length_c   1.000
_cell.angle_alpha   90.00
_cell.angle_beta   90.00
_cell.angle_gamma   90.00
#
_symmetry.space_group_name_H-M   'P 1'
#
loop_
_entity.id
_entity.type
_entity.pdbx_description
1 polymer ?
#
loop_
_entity_poly.entity_id
_entity_poly.type
_entity_poly.pdbx_seq_one_letter_code
_entity_poly.pdbx_strand_id
1 'polypeptide(L)'
;CDNKHIAPGLIPAASIAPKPAVPRTPPPHSPNPSPERPRSALAAAILSSSLTGQTWALPPARPRSYSETDRSGSFVSEPNPNRDRWSEDLASRPCLSSPDCSEDELEDQEEDMENGDAGDHVYQTLDRGDTCSIKEHVYALPLKAKVGFFRKILFFIIVLTSMFALILIEKMLSKIKLDTHPTINNYCIQAELQNLRQHAQALVDENDALKLTVHRLNVELSFRISDALSEELKTLHVHIEEMVKENKRLHDEIAKVSGVSQKDCHQLQKQAILVLKENQVLTDQLEAQHVRAKANQSKHHSEVSKVSKQLLLLEAENQHLQEDLEARRREVHKYMRDVQALQARLKDAVTWDEHCDITGKLKGQLEQQEKRSKSELDQLLLRASSLQEENRSLALDKLNLTADLKRMEAKLELSRQANRKAERKMSVLKLQRNECVLKEENIRHYLGAVISVAEHISQERDQLLNMASVLQREKQGFLSRILQGTVRFGKLQEEIKVSPLTQPGLSQNQPLQIMHFI
;
A
#
# COMPACT_ATOMS: atom_id res chain seq x y z
N CYS A 1 -50.38 -7.86 59.98
CA CYS A 1 -50.84 -7.66 58.59
C CYS A 1 -49.75 -8.19 57.66
N ASP A 2 -49.59 -9.50 57.45
CA ASP A 2 -50.55 -10.46 56.85
C ASP A 2 -50.84 -10.10 55.39
N ASN A 3 -50.73 -10.99 54.39
CA ASN A 3 -50.34 -12.40 54.43
C ASN A 3 -49.67 -12.85 53.12
N LYS A 4 -48.92 -13.94 53.26
CA LYS A 4 -48.58 -14.98 52.28
C LYS A 4 -49.63 -15.14 51.17
N HIS A 5 -49.21 -15.48 49.95
CA HIS A 5 -49.69 -16.68 49.25
C HIS A 5 -48.68 -17.17 48.19
N ILE A 6 -48.17 -18.38 48.39
CA ILE A 6 -47.55 -19.22 47.35
C ILE A 6 -48.67 -20.09 46.77
N ALA A 7 -48.69 -20.29 45.44
CA ALA A 7 -49.35 -21.46 44.83
C ALA A 7 -48.58 -21.89 43.55
N PRO A 8 -48.36 -23.20 43.30
CA PRO A 8 -47.49 -23.68 42.22
C PRO A 8 -48.23 -24.48 41.13
N GLY A 9 -47.47 -24.93 40.11
CA GLY A 9 -47.91 -25.90 39.10
C GLY A 9 -48.36 -25.27 37.78
N LEU A 10 -48.35 -25.99 36.64
CA LEU A 10 -47.91 -27.36 36.37
C LEU A 10 -47.47 -27.45 34.90
N ILE A 11 -46.40 -28.20 34.63
CA ILE A 11 -45.97 -28.56 33.26
C ILE A 11 -46.73 -29.82 32.83
N PRO A 12 -47.15 -29.92 31.56
CA PRO A 12 -46.76 -31.09 30.75
C PRO A 12 -46.12 -30.64 29.43
N ALA A 13 -44.82 -30.87 29.22
CA ALA A 13 -44.26 -32.16 28.78
C ALA A 13 -44.61 -32.50 27.32
N ALA A 14 -44.20 -31.64 26.38
CA ALA A 14 -44.07 -32.02 24.97
C ALA A 14 -42.76 -32.82 24.77
N SER A 15 -42.86 -34.14 24.90
CA SER A 15 -41.75 -35.06 24.61
C SER A 15 -41.48 -35.10 23.10
N ILE A 16 -40.58 -34.26 22.61
CA ILE A 16 -40.05 -34.37 21.24
C ILE A 16 -38.97 -35.45 21.27
N ALA A 17 -39.36 -36.66 20.87
CA ALA A 17 -38.45 -37.79 20.74
C ALA A 17 -37.33 -37.47 19.74
N PRO A 18 -36.05 -37.74 20.05
CA PRO A 18 -34.99 -37.71 19.05
C PRO A 18 -35.28 -38.78 18.00
N LYS A 19 -35.25 -38.40 16.72
CA LYS A 19 -35.43 -39.34 15.60
C LYS A 19 -34.40 -40.46 15.72
N PRO A 20 -34.78 -41.74 15.52
CA PRO A 20 -33.84 -42.85 15.63
C PRO A 20 -32.69 -42.68 14.64
N ALA A 21 -31.47 -42.70 15.14
CA ALA A 21 -30.28 -42.67 14.30
C ALA A 21 -30.22 -43.95 13.47
N VAL A 22 -30.35 -43.82 12.15
CA VAL A 22 -30.13 -44.92 11.21
C VAL A 22 -28.71 -45.45 11.43
N PRO A 23 -28.50 -46.75 11.68
CA PRO A 23 -27.16 -47.32 11.73
C PRO A 23 -26.57 -47.27 10.32
N ARG A 24 -25.78 -46.22 10.05
CA ARG A 24 -24.98 -46.14 8.83
C ARG A 24 -23.90 -47.20 8.92
N THR A 25 -24.09 -48.28 8.17
CA THR A 25 -23.07 -49.29 7.92
C THR A 25 -21.79 -48.61 7.43
N PRO A 26 -20.60 -48.92 7.99
CA PRO A 26 -19.35 -48.40 7.45
C PRO A 26 -19.16 -48.90 6.01
N PRO A 27 -18.54 -48.10 5.12
CA PRO A 27 -18.22 -48.56 3.77
C PRO A 27 -17.24 -49.75 3.82
N PRO A 28 -17.28 -50.66 2.83
CA PRO A 28 -16.47 -51.87 2.85
C PRO A 28 -14.97 -51.57 2.84
N HIS A 29 -14.20 -52.37 3.60
CA HIS A 29 -12.75 -52.33 3.64
C HIS A 29 -12.14 -52.46 2.24
N SER A 30 -11.26 -51.52 1.86
CA SER A 30 -10.41 -51.68 0.69
C SER A 30 -9.27 -52.68 0.98
N PRO A 31 -8.89 -53.54 0.02
CA PRO A 31 -7.90 -54.60 0.24
C PRO A 31 -6.48 -54.07 0.01
N ASN A 32 -5.91 -53.36 0.98
CA ASN A 32 -4.47 -53.11 1.04
C ASN A 32 -4.02 -52.80 2.49
N PRO A 33 -3.21 -53.65 3.14
CA PRO A 33 -2.61 -53.32 4.43
C PRO A 33 -1.45 -52.34 4.23
N SER A 34 -1.47 -51.22 4.94
CA SER A 34 -0.35 -50.27 5.02
C SER A 34 0.05 -50.07 6.48
N PRO A 35 1.35 -49.87 6.77
CA PRO A 35 1.94 -50.31 8.04
C PRO A 35 1.57 -49.44 9.25
N GLU A 36 1.60 -50.07 10.43
CA GLU A 36 1.33 -49.43 11.71
C GLU A 36 2.28 -48.25 11.98
N ARG A 37 1.75 -47.03 11.88
CA ARG A 37 2.45 -45.81 12.29
C ARG A 37 2.21 -45.60 13.79
N PRO A 38 3.25 -45.41 14.63
CA PRO A 38 3.07 -45.25 16.07
C PRO A 38 2.19 -44.03 16.36
N ARG A 39 1.19 -44.23 17.22
CA ARG A 39 0.19 -43.20 17.56
C ARG A 39 0.87 -42.02 18.25
N SER A 40 0.54 -40.81 17.79
CA SER A 40 1.05 -39.56 18.37
C SER A 40 0.78 -39.50 19.88
N ALA A 41 1.84 -39.52 20.70
CA ALA A 41 1.75 -39.38 22.15
C ALA A 41 1.05 -38.08 22.57
N LEU A 42 1.16 -37.02 21.75
CA LEU A 42 0.48 -35.75 21.94
C LEU A 42 -1.05 -35.86 21.81
N ALA A 43 -1.56 -36.72 20.91
CA ALA A 43 -3.00 -36.97 20.82
C ALA A 43 -3.53 -37.72 22.06
N ALA A 44 -2.76 -38.67 22.59
CA ALA A 44 -3.10 -39.35 23.84
C ALA A 44 -3.04 -38.40 25.05
N ALA A 45 -2.04 -37.51 25.11
CA ALA A 45 -1.91 -36.50 26.16
C ALA A 45 -3.06 -35.49 26.15
N ILE A 46 -3.49 -35.01 24.98
CA ILE A 46 -4.62 -34.08 24.86
C ILE A 46 -5.93 -34.74 25.31
N LEU A 47 -6.20 -35.98 24.89
CA LEU A 47 -7.40 -36.72 25.31
C LEU A 47 -7.41 -37.04 26.81
N SER A 48 -6.24 -37.35 27.40
CA SER A 48 -6.11 -37.55 28.85
C SER A 48 -6.32 -36.24 29.64
N SER A 49 -5.76 -35.13 29.15
CA SER A 49 -5.87 -33.80 29.77
C SER A 49 -7.30 -33.24 29.75
N SER A 50 -8.04 -33.45 28.66
CA SER A 50 -9.45 -33.03 28.58
C SER A 50 -10.38 -33.80 29.52
N LEU A 51 -10.01 -35.00 29.98
CA LEU A 51 -10.84 -35.80 30.89
C LEU A 51 -10.64 -35.43 32.38
N THR A 52 -9.50 -34.82 32.75
CA THR A 52 -9.19 -34.48 34.15
C THR A 52 -9.46 -33.01 34.52
N GLY A 53 -9.74 -32.15 33.54
CA GLY A 53 -10.25 -30.79 33.79
C GLY A 53 -9.29 -29.85 34.52
N GLN A 54 -7.98 -30.12 34.50
CA GLN A 54 -6.98 -29.33 35.23
C GLN A 54 -6.33 -28.26 34.34
N THR A 55 -6.73 -27.01 34.56
CA THR A 55 -6.10 -25.82 34.00
C THR A 55 -4.71 -25.59 34.62
N TRP A 56 -3.65 -25.78 33.84
CA TRP A 56 -2.29 -25.39 34.24
C TRP A 56 -2.08 -23.90 33.97
N ALA A 57 -1.72 -23.16 35.03
CA ALA A 57 -1.38 -21.74 34.94
C ALA A 57 0.11 -21.55 34.66
N LEU A 58 0.44 -20.68 33.71
CA LEU A 58 1.81 -20.27 33.42
C LEU A 58 2.39 -19.43 34.59
N PRO A 59 3.51 -19.81 35.21
CA PRO A 59 4.19 -18.96 36.19
C PRO A 59 5.08 -17.91 35.49
N PRO A 60 5.20 -16.69 36.04
CA PRO A 60 5.98 -15.61 35.42
C PRO A 60 7.49 -15.82 35.59
N ALA A 61 8.25 -15.45 34.55
CA ALA A 61 9.71 -15.55 34.57
C ALA A 61 10.36 -14.54 35.55
N ARG A 62 11.31 -15.01 36.36
CA ARG A 62 12.29 -14.18 37.07
C ARG A 62 13.72 -14.60 36.68
N PRO A 63 14.70 -13.68 36.62
CA PRO A 63 16.04 -13.96 36.07
C PRO A 63 17.08 -14.35 37.15
N ARG A 64 18.35 -14.53 36.71
CA ARG A 64 19.57 -14.94 37.47
C ARG A 64 19.61 -16.46 37.77
N SER A 65 20.76 -17.17 37.73
CA SER A 65 22.17 -16.75 37.88
C SER A 65 23.16 -17.62 37.08
N TYR A 66 24.42 -17.16 37.02
CA TYR A 66 25.61 -17.91 36.56
C TYR A 66 26.03 -19.03 37.52
N SER A 67 26.83 -19.98 37.03
CA SER A 67 27.86 -20.69 37.81
C SER A 67 29.08 -21.00 36.94
N GLU A 68 30.27 -20.71 37.49
CA GLU A 68 31.59 -20.90 36.86
C GLU A 68 32.25 -22.21 37.32
N THR A 69 33.03 -22.84 36.44
CA THR A 69 34.42 -23.34 36.66
C THR A 69 34.91 -23.95 35.33
N ASP A 70 36.17 -23.89 34.91
CA ASP A 70 37.40 -23.64 35.68
C ASP A 70 38.57 -23.07 34.84
N ARG A 71 39.61 -22.58 35.53
CA ARG A 71 41.04 -22.43 35.10
C ARG A 71 41.56 -21.18 34.31
N SER A 72 42.06 -20.21 35.09
CA SER A 72 43.42 -19.58 35.09
C SER A 72 44.22 -19.40 33.77
N GLY A 73 44.91 -18.28 33.48
CA GLY A 73 45.17 -17.01 34.21
C GLY A 73 46.27 -16.14 33.53
N SER A 74 46.69 -15.03 34.19
CA SER A 74 47.66 -13.96 33.75
C SER A 74 47.07 -12.81 32.90
N PHE A 75 46.79 -11.61 33.47
CA PHE A 75 47.67 -10.42 33.59
C PHE A 75 48.32 -9.98 32.24
N VAL A 76 48.23 -8.72 31.76
CA VAL A 76 48.58 -7.43 32.42
C VAL A 76 47.79 -6.20 31.87
N SER A 77 47.41 -5.27 32.77
CA SER A 77 47.15 -3.80 32.69
C SER A 77 46.20 -3.08 31.68
N GLU A 78 45.22 -2.41 32.31
CA GLU A 78 44.57 -1.08 32.11
C GLU A 78 45.46 0.14 31.69
N PRO A 79 44.93 1.40 31.51
CA PRO A 79 43.51 1.89 31.51
C PRO A 79 43.11 3.04 30.51
N ASN A 80 41.79 3.35 30.48
CA ASN A 80 41.14 4.69 30.36
C ASN A 80 41.01 5.44 28.99
N PRO A 81 40.13 6.49 28.88
CA PRO A 81 39.21 6.61 27.74
C PRO A 81 39.22 8.00 27.05
N ASN A 82 38.10 8.33 26.38
CA ASN A 82 37.79 9.50 25.53
C ASN A 82 38.39 9.46 24.11
N ARG A 83 37.52 9.59 23.10
CA ARG A 83 37.52 10.78 22.21
C ARG A 83 36.28 10.85 21.32
N ASP A 84 35.75 12.06 21.16
CA ASP A 84 34.73 12.48 20.20
C ASP A 84 35.24 12.53 18.74
N ARG A 85 34.49 13.28 17.90
CA ARG A 85 34.83 13.85 16.56
C ARG A 85 34.61 12.86 15.41
N TRP A 86 33.90 13.19 14.33
CA TRP A 86 33.42 14.47 13.76
C TRP A 86 31.94 14.29 13.34
N SER A 87 31.01 15.25 13.49
CA SER A 87 30.92 16.56 12.82
C SER A 87 30.81 16.48 11.30
N GLU A 88 29.67 16.91 10.74
CA GLU A 88 29.61 17.98 9.73
C GLU A 88 28.18 18.52 9.70
N ASP A 89 28.00 19.84 9.61
CA ASP A 89 26.74 20.53 9.89
C ASP A 89 26.54 21.73 8.93
N LEU A 90 25.27 22.05 8.62
CA LEU A 90 24.79 23.24 7.87
C LEU A 90 25.24 23.36 6.38
N ALA A 91 24.49 23.97 5.43
CA ALA A 91 23.18 24.62 5.40
C ALA A 91 22.53 24.39 4.01
N SER A 92 21.21 24.48 3.81
CA SER A 92 20.54 25.76 3.47
C SER A 92 19.00 25.67 3.46
N ARG A 93 18.37 26.76 3.90
CA ARG A 93 16.92 27.13 3.90
C ARG A 93 16.29 27.24 2.48
N PRO A 94 14.96 27.52 2.33
CA PRO A 94 13.77 27.22 3.18
C PRO A 94 12.51 26.78 2.37
N CYS A 95 11.37 26.57 3.07
CA CYS A 95 9.97 26.98 2.73
C CYS A 95 8.85 25.90 2.79
N LEU A 96 7.82 26.19 3.62
CA LEU A 96 6.39 25.79 3.52
C LEU A 96 6.05 24.28 3.73
N SER A 97 5.03 23.86 4.51
CA SER A 97 4.11 24.53 5.44
C SER A 97 3.55 23.53 6.48
N SER A 98 3.23 24.03 7.68
CA SER A 98 2.38 23.40 8.73
C SER A 98 0.88 23.75 8.49
N PRO A 99 -0.13 23.29 9.27
CA PRO A 99 -0.05 22.70 10.62
C PRO A 99 -0.96 21.51 10.96
N ASP A 100 -0.73 21.02 12.18
CA ASP A 100 -1.53 20.07 12.97
C ASP A 100 -2.85 20.67 13.52
N CYS A 101 -3.61 19.83 14.21
CA CYS A 101 -4.91 20.08 14.84
C CYS A 101 -4.86 20.90 16.17
N SER A 102 -6.02 20.93 16.86
CA SER A 102 -6.35 21.59 18.15
C SER A 102 -6.73 23.08 18.01
N GLU A 103 -7.59 23.70 18.83
CA GLU A 103 -8.38 23.36 20.04
C GLU A 103 -9.71 24.18 19.92
N ASP A 104 -10.91 23.66 20.21
CA ASP A 104 -11.59 23.54 21.53
C ASP A 104 -12.44 24.77 21.94
N GLU A 105 -13.39 24.54 22.87
CA GLU A 105 -14.27 25.49 23.60
C GLU A 105 -15.52 26.14 22.94
N LEU A 106 -16.43 26.52 23.85
CA LEU A 106 -17.86 26.79 23.71
C LEU A 106 -18.16 28.28 23.98
N GLU A 107 -19.31 28.80 23.53
CA GLU A 107 -20.27 29.51 24.40
C GLU A 107 -21.59 29.81 23.67
N ASP A 108 -22.67 29.92 24.46
CA ASP A 108 -24.04 30.20 24.04
C ASP A 108 -24.28 31.70 23.73
N GLN A 109 -25.41 32.05 23.09
CA GLN A 109 -26.50 32.87 23.70
C GLN A 109 -27.64 33.15 22.69
N GLU A 110 -28.85 33.38 23.22
CA GLU A 110 -30.15 33.46 22.53
C GLU A 110 -30.61 34.91 22.21
N GLU A 111 -31.91 35.05 21.92
CA GLU A 111 -32.75 36.26 21.72
C GLU A 111 -32.92 36.72 20.24
N ASP A 112 -34.03 36.36 19.57
CA ASP A 112 -35.38 37.01 19.56
C ASP A 112 -35.46 38.15 18.51
N MET A 113 -36.60 38.48 17.86
CA MET A 113 -38.01 38.22 18.16
C MET A 113 -38.88 38.23 16.88
N GLU A 114 -39.91 37.37 16.85
CA GLU A 114 -41.30 37.56 16.34
C GLU A 114 -41.63 38.47 15.12
N ASN A 115 -42.44 37.95 14.17
CA ASN A 115 -43.70 38.58 13.69
C ASN A 115 -44.46 37.74 12.62
N GLY A 116 -45.79 37.69 12.71
CA GLY A 116 -46.68 37.55 11.54
C GLY A 116 -47.49 36.25 11.37
N ASP A 117 -48.63 36.15 12.06
CA ASP A 117 -49.71 35.17 11.79
C ASP A 117 -50.48 35.46 10.49
N ALA A 118 -50.86 34.40 9.75
CA ALA A 118 -52.16 34.17 9.08
C ALA A 118 -52.04 33.24 7.85
N GLY A 119 -52.95 32.28 7.69
CA GLY A 119 -53.24 31.70 6.36
C GLY A 119 -53.38 30.17 6.24
N ASP A 120 -54.33 29.61 6.98
CA ASP A 120 -54.73 28.20 6.99
C ASP A 120 -55.03 27.60 5.58
N HIS A 121 -54.27 26.57 5.16
CA HIS A 121 -54.51 25.80 3.92
C HIS A 121 -54.31 24.28 4.14
N VAL A 122 -55.20 23.69 4.94
CA VAL A 122 -55.32 22.23 5.09
C VAL A 122 -55.99 21.60 3.86
N TYR A 123 -55.45 20.47 3.40
CA TYR A 123 -55.97 19.66 2.29
C TYR A 123 -57.41 19.21 2.53
N GLN A 124 -58.27 19.49 1.56
CA GLN A 124 -59.69 19.11 1.57
C GLN A 124 -59.94 17.92 0.63
N THR A 125 -60.19 16.72 1.18
CA THR A 125 -60.79 15.63 0.41
C THR A 125 -61.58 14.62 1.25
N LEU A 126 -62.83 14.40 0.81
CA LEU A 126 -63.69 13.21 1.02
C LEU A 126 -64.31 12.94 2.41
N ASP A 127 -65.60 13.28 2.54
CA ASP A 127 -66.60 12.29 2.99
C ASP A 127 -67.94 12.40 2.20
N ARG A 128 -68.20 11.36 1.40
CA ARG A 128 -69.47 10.62 1.23
C ARG A 128 -70.84 11.35 1.21
N GLY A 129 -71.49 11.29 0.04
CA GLY A 129 -72.89 11.65 -0.25
C GLY A 129 -72.96 12.37 -1.60
N ASP A 130 -73.75 12.00 -2.63
CA ASP A 130 -75.02 11.28 -2.63
C ASP A 130 -75.18 10.36 -3.86
N THR A 131 -76.00 9.30 -3.72
CA THR A 131 -76.44 8.48 -4.85
C THR A 131 -77.86 8.85 -5.31
N CYS A 132 -77.93 9.50 -6.46
CA CYS A 132 -78.96 9.36 -7.51
C CYS A 132 -80.43 9.21 -7.08
N SER A 133 -81.21 10.30 -7.22
CA SER A 133 -82.67 10.24 -7.36
C SER A 133 -83.08 10.73 -8.75
N ILE A 134 -83.32 9.80 -9.67
CA ILE A 134 -84.04 10.08 -10.93
C ILE A 134 -85.52 10.25 -10.61
N LYS A 135 -86.10 11.41 -10.93
CA LYS A 135 -87.55 11.59 -11.10
C LYS A 135 -87.85 12.75 -12.05
N GLU A 136 -88.80 12.52 -12.94
CA GLU A 136 -89.16 13.42 -14.04
C GLU A 136 -89.97 14.62 -13.55
N HIS A 137 -89.84 15.76 -14.25
CA HIS A 137 -90.79 16.87 -14.17
C HIS A 137 -91.47 17.06 -15.53
N VAL A 138 -92.81 17.12 -15.51
CA VAL A 138 -93.67 17.08 -16.69
C VAL A 138 -94.66 18.27 -16.67
N TYR A 139 -94.83 18.88 -17.85
CA TYR A 139 -95.75 19.99 -18.24
C TYR A 139 -95.60 21.40 -17.63
N ALA A 140 -95.20 22.35 -18.50
CA ALA A 140 -95.98 23.56 -18.84
C ALA A 140 -95.36 24.35 -20.03
N LEU A 141 -96.16 24.79 -21.02
CA LEU A 141 -95.79 25.78 -22.06
C LEU A 141 -97.05 26.55 -22.56
N PRO A 142 -96.96 27.84 -22.98
CA PRO A 142 -98.12 28.76 -22.93
C PRO A 142 -98.75 29.18 -24.29
N LEU A 143 -100.06 29.45 -24.27
CA LEU A 143 -100.85 29.98 -25.40
C LEU A 143 -101.17 31.48 -25.26
N LYS A 144 -100.18 32.37 -25.43
CA LYS A 144 -100.42 33.85 -25.34
C LYS A 144 -99.85 34.71 -26.48
N ALA A 145 -99.25 34.09 -27.51
CA ALA A 145 -98.50 34.82 -28.55
C ALA A 145 -99.33 35.36 -29.75
N LYS A 146 -100.48 34.77 -30.10
CA LYS A 146 -101.15 35.03 -31.39
C LYS A 146 -101.95 36.34 -31.49
N VAL A 147 -102.58 36.81 -30.41
CA VAL A 147 -103.46 38.02 -30.47
C VAL A 147 -102.65 39.31 -30.68
N GLY A 148 -101.42 39.38 -30.15
CA GLY A 148 -100.54 40.53 -30.32
C GLY A 148 -99.99 40.72 -31.74
N PHE A 149 -100.05 39.69 -32.59
CA PHE A 149 -99.54 39.73 -33.96
C PHE A 149 -100.51 40.46 -34.91
N PHE A 150 -101.79 40.09 -34.90
CA PHE A 150 -102.81 40.71 -35.74
C PHE A 150 -103.01 42.20 -35.48
N ARG A 151 -102.93 42.62 -34.20
CA ARG A 151 -103.10 44.04 -33.83
C ARG A 151 -101.94 44.92 -34.34
N LYS A 152 -100.74 44.36 -34.50
CA LYS A 152 -99.58 45.03 -35.13
C LYS A 152 -99.75 45.15 -36.64
N ILE A 153 -100.25 44.09 -37.31
CA ILE A 153 -100.52 44.10 -38.76
C ILE A 153 -101.53 45.19 -39.13
N LEU A 154 -102.65 45.28 -38.41
CA LEU A 154 -103.69 46.28 -38.72
C LEU A 154 -103.18 47.72 -38.57
N PHE A 155 -102.38 47.99 -37.54
CA PHE A 155 -101.73 49.30 -37.37
C PHE A 155 -100.78 49.61 -38.54
N PHE A 156 -100.01 48.62 -39.00
CA PHE A 156 -99.10 48.76 -40.14
C PHE A 156 -99.84 49.09 -41.44
N ILE A 157 -101.01 48.48 -41.69
CA ILE A 157 -101.86 48.76 -42.85
C ILE A 157 -102.39 50.21 -42.81
N ILE A 158 -102.86 50.69 -41.66
CA ILE A 158 -103.37 52.07 -41.51
C ILE A 158 -102.26 53.10 -41.74
N VAL A 159 -101.05 52.85 -41.21
CA VAL A 159 -99.90 53.73 -41.45
C VAL A 159 -99.49 53.71 -42.93
N LEU A 160 -99.48 52.54 -43.57
CA LEU A 160 -99.20 52.41 -45.00
C LEU A 160 -100.19 53.18 -45.88
N THR A 161 -101.51 53.10 -45.62
CA THR A 161 -102.51 53.84 -46.40
C THR A 161 -102.38 55.35 -46.20
N SER A 162 -102.06 55.81 -44.99
CA SER A 162 -101.79 57.23 -44.71
C SER A 162 -100.52 57.74 -45.40
N MET A 163 -99.43 56.94 -45.41
CA MET A 163 -98.21 57.23 -46.17
C MET A 163 -98.50 57.33 -47.68
N PHE A 164 -99.28 56.40 -48.23
CA PHE A 164 -99.62 56.40 -49.66
C PHE A 164 -100.46 57.62 -50.05
N ALA A 165 -101.36 58.08 -49.18
CA ALA A 165 -102.12 59.31 -49.38
C ALA A 165 -101.23 60.57 -49.40
N LEU A 166 -100.26 60.68 -48.49
CA LEU A 166 -99.29 61.78 -48.48
C LEU A 166 -98.42 61.80 -49.76
N ILE A 167 -97.95 60.62 -50.20
CA ILE A 167 -97.19 60.48 -51.46
C ILE A 167 -98.06 60.88 -52.67
N LEU A 168 -99.36 60.57 -52.66
CA LEU A 168 -100.28 60.99 -53.73
C LEU A 168 -100.47 62.52 -53.75
N ILE A 169 -100.57 63.16 -52.58
CA ILE A 169 -100.75 64.61 -52.46
C ILE A 169 -99.50 65.36 -52.95
N GLU A 170 -98.28 64.91 -52.61
CA GLU A 170 -97.05 65.47 -53.19
C GLU A 170 -96.99 65.28 -54.71
N LYS A 171 -97.45 64.14 -55.23
CA LYS A 171 -97.55 63.88 -56.68
C LYS A 171 -98.55 64.78 -57.40
N MET A 172 -99.61 65.23 -56.73
CA MET A 172 -100.57 66.19 -57.30
C MET A 172 -100.04 67.63 -57.24
N LEU A 173 -99.39 68.02 -56.13
CA LEU A 173 -98.74 69.34 -56.02
C LEU A 173 -97.61 69.54 -57.03
N SER A 174 -96.84 68.50 -57.34
CA SER A 174 -95.80 68.55 -58.37
C SER A 174 -96.36 68.58 -59.80
N LYS A 175 -97.59 68.08 -60.03
CA LYS A 175 -98.25 68.10 -61.35
C LYS A 175 -98.89 69.45 -61.71
N ILE A 176 -99.27 70.25 -60.71
CA ILE A 176 -99.82 71.62 -60.90
C ILE A 176 -98.69 72.66 -61.10
N LYS A 177 -97.43 72.32 -60.80
CA LYS A 177 -96.28 73.25 -60.85
C LYS A 177 -95.65 73.38 -62.24
N LEU A 178 -96.05 72.58 -63.23
CA LEU A 178 -95.35 72.44 -64.50
C LEU A 178 -96.26 72.46 -65.73
N ASP A 179 -97.23 73.37 -65.78
CA ASP A 179 -97.86 73.78 -67.05
C ASP A 179 -98.46 75.20 -66.99
N THR A 180 -98.48 75.88 -68.13
CA THR A 180 -99.17 77.16 -68.45
C THR A 180 -98.68 78.50 -67.82
N HIS A 181 -97.79 79.16 -68.55
CA HIS A 181 -97.81 80.62 -68.80
C HIS A 181 -98.52 80.89 -70.15
N PRO A 182 -98.89 82.13 -70.54
CA PRO A 182 -99.06 83.34 -69.74
C PRO A 182 -100.41 84.09 -69.98
N THR A 183 -100.79 84.93 -69.02
CA THR A 183 -101.73 86.08 -69.14
C THR A 183 -103.23 85.85 -69.45
N ILE A 184 -104.06 86.32 -68.51
CA ILE A 184 -105.44 86.82 -68.67
C ILE A 184 -106.54 85.77 -68.95
N ASN A 185 -107.13 85.19 -67.89
CA ASN A 185 -108.59 85.30 -67.66
C ASN A 185 -109.02 84.92 -66.22
N ASN A 186 -109.53 85.90 -65.45
CA ASN A 186 -109.93 85.72 -64.04
C ASN A 186 -111.37 85.17 -63.88
N TYR A 187 -111.68 84.07 -64.59
CA TYR A 187 -112.99 83.40 -64.51
C TYR A 187 -112.90 81.87 -64.56
N CYS A 188 -111.84 81.28 -65.17
CA CYS A 188 -111.73 79.82 -65.30
C CYS A 188 -111.39 79.13 -63.97
N ILE A 189 -110.37 79.65 -63.27
CA ILE A 189 -109.86 79.07 -62.00
C ILE A 189 -110.95 79.05 -60.91
N GLN A 190 -111.84 80.04 -60.89
CA GLN A 190 -112.92 80.09 -59.89
C GLN A 190 -114.01 79.03 -60.15
N ALA A 191 -114.30 78.71 -61.42
CA ALA A 191 -115.22 77.64 -61.77
C ALA A 191 -114.66 76.24 -61.46
N GLU A 192 -113.36 76.02 -61.68
CA GLU A 192 -112.68 74.77 -61.33
C GLU A 192 -112.58 74.57 -59.81
N LEU A 193 -112.22 75.61 -59.05
CA LEU A 193 -112.12 75.53 -57.59
C LEU A 193 -113.50 75.35 -56.92
N GLN A 194 -114.56 75.88 -57.54
CA GLN A 194 -115.94 75.67 -57.10
C GLN A 194 -116.46 74.25 -57.44
N ASN A 195 -116.11 73.71 -58.61
CA ASN A 195 -116.35 72.29 -58.93
C ASN A 195 -115.60 71.35 -57.96
N LEU A 196 -114.33 71.62 -57.67
CA LEU A 196 -113.54 70.81 -56.75
C LEU A 196 -114.11 70.83 -55.33
N ARG A 197 -114.66 71.97 -54.88
CA ARG A 197 -115.41 72.08 -53.63
C ARG A 197 -116.72 71.28 -53.65
N GLN A 198 -117.50 71.34 -54.73
CA GLN A 198 -118.72 70.55 -54.85
C GLN A 198 -118.44 69.05 -54.87
N HIS A 199 -117.37 68.61 -55.55
CA HIS A 199 -116.97 67.20 -55.59
C HIS A 199 -116.43 66.71 -54.24
N ALA A 200 -115.66 67.54 -53.53
CA ALA A 200 -115.23 67.24 -52.16
C ALA A 200 -116.41 67.15 -51.18
N GLN A 201 -117.41 68.02 -51.31
CA GLN A 201 -118.62 67.96 -50.49
C GLN A 201 -119.45 66.70 -50.82
N ALA A 202 -119.62 66.35 -52.09
CA ALA A 202 -120.30 65.13 -52.50
C ALA A 202 -119.61 63.86 -51.93
N LEU A 203 -118.28 63.83 -51.86
CA LEU A 203 -117.53 62.72 -51.23
C LEU A 203 -117.68 62.66 -49.70
N VAL A 204 -117.96 63.79 -49.05
CA VAL A 204 -118.31 63.84 -47.61
C VAL A 204 -119.74 63.35 -47.40
N ASP A 205 -120.68 63.80 -48.22
CA ASP A 205 -122.09 63.39 -48.17
C ASP A 205 -122.24 61.89 -48.51
N GLU A 206 -121.47 61.37 -49.47
CA GLU A 206 -121.34 59.92 -49.72
C GLU A 206 -120.66 59.18 -48.56
N ASN A 207 -119.68 59.78 -47.86
CA ASN A 207 -119.09 59.17 -46.67
C ASN A 207 -120.09 59.09 -45.52
N ASP A 208 -120.89 60.12 -45.28
CA ASP A 208 -121.92 60.10 -44.23
C ASP A 208 -123.08 59.16 -44.61
N ALA A 209 -123.43 59.05 -45.90
CA ALA A 209 -124.33 58.01 -46.39
C ALA A 209 -123.75 56.59 -46.17
N LEU A 210 -122.47 56.37 -46.47
CA LEU A 210 -121.75 55.11 -46.19
C LEU A 210 -121.65 54.83 -44.69
N LYS A 211 -121.47 55.86 -43.87
CA LYS A 211 -121.42 55.73 -42.40
C LYS A 211 -122.78 55.34 -41.83
N LEU A 212 -123.87 55.84 -42.40
CA LEU A 212 -125.23 55.41 -42.08
C LEU A 212 -125.52 53.98 -42.56
N THR A 213 -125.10 53.58 -43.76
CA THR A 213 -125.26 52.18 -44.20
C THR A 213 -124.40 51.22 -43.40
N VAL A 214 -123.16 51.58 -43.05
CA VAL A 214 -122.29 50.81 -42.15
C VAL A 214 -122.91 50.72 -40.75
N HIS A 215 -123.42 51.80 -40.18
CA HIS A 215 -124.12 51.73 -38.88
C HIS A 215 -125.38 50.85 -38.95
N ARG A 216 -126.19 50.97 -40.01
CA ARG A 216 -127.38 50.13 -40.21
C ARG A 216 -127.01 48.65 -40.34
N LEU A 217 -126.02 48.32 -41.17
CA LEU A 217 -125.52 46.96 -41.35
C LEU A 217 -124.87 46.42 -40.08
N ASN A 218 -124.17 47.25 -39.30
CA ASN A 218 -123.55 46.85 -38.04
C ASN A 218 -124.58 46.60 -36.94
N VAL A 219 -125.69 47.37 -36.91
CA VAL A 219 -126.84 47.10 -36.04
C VAL A 219 -127.57 45.82 -36.47
N GLU A 220 -127.81 45.62 -37.77
CA GLU A 220 -128.47 44.40 -38.27
C GLU A 220 -127.60 43.15 -38.07
N LEU A 221 -126.27 43.26 -38.26
CA LEU A 221 -125.32 42.20 -37.99
C LEU A 221 -125.24 41.90 -36.48
N SER A 222 -125.20 42.93 -35.63
CA SER A 222 -125.24 42.77 -34.17
C SER A 222 -126.53 42.10 -33.71
N PHE A 223 -127.68 42.48 -34.26
CA PHE A 223 -128.97 41.85 -33.97
C PHE A 223 -128.98 40.38 -34.42
N ARG A 224 -128.58 40.08 -35.66
CA ARG A 224 -128.51 38.69 -36.17
C ARG A 224 -127.52 37.81 -35.41
N ILE A 225 -126.37 38.34 -34.99
CA ILE A 225 -125.41 37.63 -34.13
C ILE A 225 -126.01 37.40 -32.75
N SER A 226 -126.70 38.40 -32.17
CA SER A 226 -127.35 38.26 -30.86
C SER A 226 -128.47 37.21 -30.89
N ASP A 227 -129.26 37.14 -31.96
CA ASP A 227 -130.35 36.17 -32.10
C ASP A 227 -129.80 34.74 -32.34
N ALA A 228 -128.77 34.60 -33.19
CA ALA A 228 -128.10 33.32 -33.40
C ALA A 228 -127.45 32.78 -32.12
N LEU A 229 -126.74 33.63 -31.37
CA LEU A 229 -126.17 33.26 -30.08
C LEU A 229 -127.25 32.96 -29.03
N SER A 230 -128.40 33.63 -29.08
CA SER A 230 -129.55 33.36 -28.19
C SER A 230 -130.12 31.96 -28.44
N GLU A 231 -130.32 31.55 -29.69
CA GLU A 231 -130.81 30.21 -30.02
C GLU A 231 -129.76 29.11 -29.76
N GLU A 232 -128.48 29.33 -30.06
CA GLU A 232 -127.41 28.41 -29.68
C GLU A 232 -127.30 28.26 -28.15
N LEU A 233 -127.43 29.34 -27.37
CA LEU A 233 -127.45 29.26 -25.91
C LEU A 233 -128.68 28.53 -25.37
N LYS A 234 -129.87 28.69 -25.98
CA LYS A 234 -131.08 27.95 -25.59
C LYS A 234 -130.93 26.45 -25.85
N THR A 235 -130.46 26.06 -27.02
CA THR A 235 -130.22 24.64 -27.36
C THR A 235 -129.15 24.00 -26.47
N LEU A 236 -128.05 24.72 -26.19
CA LEU A 236 -127.05 24.29 -25.22
C LEU A 236 -127.63 24.15 -23.80
N HIS A 237 -128.50 25.08 -23.38
CA HIS A 237 -129.13 25.04 -22.05
C HIS A 237 -130.04 23.83 -21.88
N VAL A 238 -130.85 23.49 -22.90
CA VAL A 238 -131.65 22.25 -22.91
C VAL A 238 -130.76 21.02 -22.80
N HIS A 239 -129.65 20.95 -23.55
CA HIS A 239 -128.72 19.82 -23.47
C HIS A 239 -128.02 19.73 -22.10
N ILE A 240 -127.64 20.86 -21.49
CA ILE A 240 -127.08 20.90 -20.14
C ILE A 240 -128.12 20.44 -19.11
N GLU A 241 -129.38 20.86 -19.22
CA GLU A 241 -130.46 20.35 -18.36
C GLU A 241 -130.65 18.83 -18.50
N GLU A 242 -130.58 18.29 -19.72
CA GLU A 242 -130.62 16.85 -19.97
C GLU A 242 -129.43 16.14 -19.33
N MET A 243 -128.20 16.64 -19.51
CA MET A 243 -126.99 16.11 -18.87
C MET A 243 -127.05 16.19 -17.34
N VAL A 244 -127.68 17.22 -16.77
CA VAL A 244 -127.89 17.36 -15.32
C VAL A 244 -128.94 16.36 -14.80
N LYS A 245 -130.03 16.15 -15.54
CA LYS A 245 -131.04 15.12 -15.23
C LYS A 245 -130.45 13.72 -15.33
N GLU A 246 -129.62 13.46 -16.33
CA GLU A 246 -128.91 12.18 -16.52
C GLU A 246 -127.85 11.94 -15.43
N ASN A 247 -127.05 12.95 -15.06
CA ASN A 247 -126.13 12.83 -13.91
C ASN A 247 -126.88 12.58 -12.60
N LYS A 248 -128.04 13.22 -12.41
CA LYS A 248 -128.88 12.96 -11.23
C LYS A 248 -129.41 11.52 -11.21
N ARG A 249 -129.85 11.00 -12.36
CA ARG A 249 -130.25 9.59 -12.54
C ARG A 249 -129.10 8.63 -12.21
N LEU A 250 -127.89 8.89 -12.72
CA LEU A 250 -126.70 8.09 -12.45
C LEU A 250 -126.29 8.15 -10.97
N HIS A 251 -126.42 9.29 -10.29
CA HIS A 251 -126.17 9.38 -8.85
C HIS A 251 -127.22 8.63 -8.02
N ASP A 252 -128.51 8.69 -8.38
CA ASP A 252 -129.56 7.90 -7.73
C ASP A 252 -129.39 6.38 -7.97
N GLU A 253 -128.85 6.00 -9.13
CA GLU A 253 -128.53 4.61 -9.49
C GLU A 253 -127.27 4.11 -8.74
N ILE A 254 -126.21 4.93 -8.65
CA ILE A 254 -125.05 4.67 -7.78
C ILE A 254 -125.49 4.57 -6.31
N ALA A 255 -126.41 5.41 -5.83
CA ALA A 255 -126.93 5.35 -4.46
C ALA A 255 -127.77 4.09 -4.17
N LYS A 256 -128.39 3.49 -5.19
CA LYS A 256 -129.05 2.18 -5.07
C LYS A 256 -128.06 1.01 -5.15
N VAL A 257 -127.03 1.13 -5.99
CA VAL A 257 -125.95 0.13 -6.12
C VAL A 257 -124.99 0.18 -4.92
N SER A 258 -124.88 1.30 -4.21
CA SER A 258 -124.06 1.46 -2.99
C SER A 258 -124.65 0.76 -1.75
N GLY A 259 -125.64 -0.13 -1.91
CA GLY A 259 -126.08 -1.11 -0.91
C GLY A 259 -125.03 -2.18 -0.57
N VAL A 260 -123.75 -1.93 -0.84
CA VAL A 260 -122.62 -2.73 -0.36
C VAL A 260 -122.43 -2.47 1.12
N SER A 261 -122.32 -3.53 1.91
CA SER A 261 -122.27 -3.48 3.37
C SER A 261 -121.14 -2.56 3.88
N GLN A 262 -121.50 -1.54 4.68
CA GLN A 262 -120.57 -0.62 5.35
C GLN A 262 -119.43 -1.35 6.09
N LYS A 263 -119.68 -2.58 6.56
CA LYS A 263 -118.72 -3.46 7.25
C LYS A 263 -117.51 -3.79 6.37
N ASP A 264 -117.72 -3.99 5.07
CA ASP A 264 -116.68 -4.46 4.14
C ASP A 264 -115.68 -3.33 3.84
N CYS A 265 -116.19 -2.10 3.70
CA CYS A 265 -115.38 -0.89 3.62
C CYS A 265 -114.54 -0.67 4.90
N HIS A 266 -115.14 -0.87 6.09
CA HIS A 266 -114.41 -0.76 7.36
C HIS A 266 -113.37 -1.89 7.54
N GLN A 267 -113.61 -3.07 6.98
CA GLN A 267 -112.69 -4.20 7.01
C GLN A 267 -111.49 -3.97 6.08
N LEU A 268 -111.73 -3.49 4.86
CA LEU A 268 -110.67 -3.06 3.93
C LEU A 268 -109.82 -1.92 4.52
N GLN A 269 -110.44 -0.94 5.20
CA GLN A 269 -109.70 0.13 5.88
C GLN A 269 -108.80 -0.40 7.00
N LYS A 270 -109.30 -1.34 7.83
CA LYS A 270 -108.49 -2.01 8.86
C LYS A 270 -107.34 -2.82 8.26
N GLN A 271 -107.58 -3.52 7.14
CA GLN A 271 -106.56 -4.28 6.43
C GLN A 271 -105.49 -3.37 5.82
N ALA A 272 -105.88 -2.25 5.21
CA ALA A 272 -104.94 -1.24 4.70
C ALA A 272 -104.05 -0.65 5.82
N ILE A 273 -104.63 -0.36 6.99
CA ILE A 273 -103.87 0.10 8.16
C ILE A 273 -102.90 -0.99 8.66
N LEU A 274 -103.29 -2.26 8.63
CA LEU A 274 -102.41 -3.37 9.00
C LEU A 274 -101.25 -3.52 8.01
N VAL A 275 -101.52 -3.52 6.70
CA VAL A 275 -100.51 -3.58 5.64
C VAL A 275 -99.55 -2.39 5.69
N LEU A 276 -100.04 -1.18 6.00
CA LEU A 276 -99.15 -0.03 6.21
C LEU A 276 -98.24 -0.19 7.43
N LYS A 277 -98.73 -0.78 8.52
CA LYS A 277 -97.90 -1.10 9.70
C LYS A 277 -96.89 -2.21 9.40
N GLU A 278 -97.27 -3.24 8.66
CA GLU A 278 -96.37 -4.30 8.20
C GLU A 278 -95.27 -3.74 7.29
N ASN A 279 -95.63 -2.88 6.33
CA ASN A 279 -94.68 -2.19 5.46
C ASN A 279 -93.75 -1.24 6.25
N GLN A 280 -94.24 -0.55 7.29
CA GLN A 280 -93.38 0.25 8.17
C GLN A 280 -92.38 -0.65 8.91
N VAL A 281 -92.83 -1.75 9.52
CA VAL A 281 -91.93 -2.70 10.22
C VAL A 281 -90.90 -3.32 9.27
N LEU A 282 -91.28 -3.62 8.02
CA LEU A 282 -90.33 -4.07 6.99
C LEU A 282 -89.32 -2.97 6.62
N THR A 283 -89.74 -1.71 6.54
CA THR A 283 -88.86 -0.56 6.29
C THR A 283 -87.89 -0.38 7.46
N ASP A 284 -88.39 -0.36 8.71
CA ASP A 284 -87.58 -0.29 9.93
C ASP A 284 -86.57 -1.46 10.01
N GLN A 285 -86.97 -2.66 9.57
CA GLN A 285 -86.11 -3.83 9.52
C GLN A 285 -85.00 -3.69 8.46
N LEU A 286 -85.31 -3.15 7.28
CA LEU A 286 -84.33 -2.86 6.23
C LEU A 286 -83.36 -1.74 6.64
N GLU A 287 -83.86 -0.69 7.29
CA GLU A 287 -83.01 0.37 7.86
C GLU A 287 -82.08 -0.19 8.95
N ALA A 288 -82.61 -1.00 9.87
CA ALA A 288 -81.81 -1.67 10.89
C ALA A 288 -80.75 -2.61 10.28
N GLN A 289 -81.07 -3.32 9.19
CA GLN A 289 -80.09 -4.11 8.44
C GLN A 289 -79.03 -3.23 7.77
N HIS A 290 -79.41 -2.12 7.14
CA HIS A 290 -78.49 -1.19 6.50
C HIS A 290 -77.55 -0.51 7.52
N VAL A 291 -78.06 -0.10 8.69
CA VAL A 291 -77.25 0.43 9.80
C VAL A 291 -76.29 -0.63 10.33
N ARG A 292 -76.74 -1.88 10.52
CA ARG A 292 -75.86 -3.00 10.91
C ARG A 292 -74.79 -3.28 9.87
N ALA A 293 -75.14 -3.27 8.58
CA ALA A 293 -74.20 -3.45 7.48
C ALA A 293 -73.18 -2.31 7.41
N LYS A 294 -73.60 -1.04 7.56
CA LYS A 294 -72.71 0.14 7.61
C LYS A 294 -71.78 0.10 8.83
N ALA A 295 -72.27 -0.31 10.00
CA ALA A 295 -71.47 -0.48 11.21
C ALA A 295 -70.47 -1.65 11.11
N ASN A 296 -70.82 -2.72 10.40
CA ASN A 296 -69.88 -3.81 10.11
C ASN A 296 -68.86 -3.39 9.04
N GLN A 297 -69.27 -2.63 8.02
CA GLN A 297 -68.37 -2.03 7.02
C GLN A 297 -67.32 -1.13 7.68
N SER A 298 -67.71 -0.28 8.64
CA SER A 298 -66.76 0.59 9.36
C SER A 298 -65.81 -0.20 10.28
N LYS A 299 -66.27 -1.29 10.92
CA LYS A 299 -65.40 -2.21 11.65
C LYS A 299 -64.35 -2.84 10.72
N HIS A 300 -64.79 -3.46 9.63
CA HIS A 300 -63.88 -4.07 8.65
C HIS A 300 -62.92 -3.05 8.02
N HIS A 301 -63.37 -1.82 7.75
CA HIS A 301 -62.49 -0.76 7.28
C HIS A 301 -61.40 -0.39 8.31
N SER A 302 -61.76 -0.36 9.60
CA SER A 302 -60.78 -0.13 10.69
C SER A 302 -59.82 -1.31 10.89
N GLU A 303 -60.28 -2.55 10.66
CA GLU A 303 -59.46 -3.77 10.70
C GLU A 303 -58.48 -3.81 9.52
N VAL A 304 -58.97 -3.56 8.30
CA VAL A 304 -58.13 -3.41 7.09
C VAL A 304 -57.10 -2.31 7.30
N SER A 305 -57.48 -1.13 7.82
CA SER A 305 -56.53 -0.05 8.13
C SER A 305 -55.46 -0.45 9.16
N LYS A 306 -55.78 -1.32 10.13
CA LYS A 306 -54.79 -1.85 11.08
C LYS A 306 -53.84 -2.85 10.40
N VAL A 307 -54.37 -3.78 9.62
CA VAL A 307 -53.59 -4.79 8.90
C VAL A 307 -52.70 -4.13 7.83
N SER A 308 -53.19 -3.14 7.08
CA SER A 308 -52.38 -2.39 6.12
C SER A 308 -51.24 -1.62 6.78
N LYS A 309 -51.42 -1.08 7.99
CA LYS A 309 -50.32 -0.47 8.76
C LYS A 309 -49.28 -1.50 9.22
N GLN A 310 -49.73 -2.69 9.65
CA GLN A 310 -48.82 -3.78 10.01
C GLN A 310 -48.05 -4.31 8.79
N LEU A 311 -48.71 -4.43 7.64
CA LEU A 311 -48.12 -4.82 6.37
C LEU A 311 -47.03 -3.82 5.94
N LEU A 312 -47.32 -2.52 5.98
CA LEU A 312 -46.34 -1.47 5.66
C LEU A 312 -45.08 -1.52 6.56
N LEU A 313 -45.26 -1.75 7.87
CA LEU A 313 -44.13 -1.88 8.80
C LEU A 313 -43.30 -3.13 8.51
N LEU A 314 -43.94 -4.27 8.22
CA LEU A 314 -43.25 -5.50 7.84
C LEU A 314 -42.58 -5.37 6.46
N GLU A 315 -43.14 -4.64 5.51
CA GLU A 315 -42.51 -4.34 4.23
C GLU A 315 -41.24 -3.51 4.41
N ALA A 316 -41.27 -2.49 5.29
CA ALA A 316 -40.09 -1.71 5.64
C ALA A 316 -39.01 -2.55 6.36
N GLU A 317 -39.40 -3.42 7.30
CA GLU A 317 -38.48 -4.36 7.98
C GLU A 317 -37.84 -5.33 6.97
N ASN A 318 -38.62 -5.88 6.02
CA ASN A 318 -38.09 -6.73 4.96
C ASN A 318 -37.09 -5.98 4.05
N GLN A 319 -37.34 -4.70 3.73
CA GLN A 319 -36.40 -3.87 2.97
C GLN A 319 -35.09 -3.65 3.74
N HIS A 320 -35.16 -3.28 5.02
CA HIS A 320 -33.98 -3.12 5.88
C HIS A 320 -33.17 -4.43 5.96
N LEU A 321 -33.83 -5.57 6.20
CA LEU A 321 -33.17 -6.88 6.26
C LEU A 321 -32.53 -7.28 4.91
N GLN A 322 -33.14 -6.89 3.78
CA GLN A 322 -32.57 -7.09 2.45
C GLN A 322 -31.31 -6.24 2.25
N GLU A 323 -31.31 -4.97 2.68
CA GLU A 323 -30.14 -4.09 2.64
C GLU A 323 -28.98 -4.62 3.50
N ASP A 324 -29.27 -5.09 4.71
CA ASP A 324 -28.31 -5.75 5.61
C ASP A 324 -27.72 -7.03 4.97
N LEU A 325 -28.54 -7.86 4.33
CA LEU A 325 -28.08 -9.05 3.64
C LEU A 325 -27.19 -8.69 2.45
N GLU A 326 -27.45 -7.60 1.74
CA GLU A 326 -26.58 -7.11 0.69
C GLU A 326 -25.28 -6.50 1.21
N ALA A 327 -25.32 -5.75 2.32
CA ALA A 327 -24.12 -5.25 2.99
C ALA A 327 -23.21 -6.41 3.42
N ARG A 328 -23.76 -7.43 4.09
CA ARG A 328 -23.03 -8.66 4.47
C ARG A 328 -22.51 -9.42 3.24
N ARG A 329 -23.26 -9.48 2.14
CA ARG A 329 -22.76 -10.05 0.88
C ARG A 329 -21.55 -9.25 0.37
N ARG A 330 -21.58 -7.91 0.37
CA ARG A 330 -20.45 -7.06 -0.05
C ARG A 330 -19.22 -7.27 0.85
N GLU A 331 -19.41 -7.42 2.16
CA GLU A 331 -18.34 -7.76 3.11
C GLU A 331 -17.70 -9.12 2.81
N VAL A 332 -18.50 -10.17 2.60
CA VAL A 332 -17.99 -11.50 2.21
C VAL A 332 -17.20 -11.43 0.90
N HIS A 333 -17.63 -10.63 -0.09
CA HIS A 333 -16.87 -10.40 -1.32
C HIS A 333 -15.60 -9.56 -1.11
N LYS A 334 -15.53 -8.72 -0.07
CA LYS A 334 -14.28 -8.05 0.35
C LYS A 334 -13.33 -9.08 0.96
N TYR A 335 -13.76 -9.81 1.99
CA TYR A 335 -12.93 -10.83 2.64
C TYR A 335 -12.46 -11.92 1.68
N MET A 336 -13.28 -12.32 0.69
CA MET A 336 -12.86 -13.25 -0.36
C MET A 336 -11.70 -12.71 -1.21
N ARG A 337 -11.72 -11.42 -1.57
CA ARG A 337 -10.61 -10.75 -2.28
C ARG A 337 -9.38 -10.62 -1.39
N ASP A 338 -9.57 -10.28 -0.11
CA ASP A 338 -8.47 -10.18 0.86
C ASP A 338 -7.79 -11.55 1.05
N VAL A 339 -8.56 -12.65 1.15
CA VAL A 339 -8.04 -14.03 1.21
C VAL A 339 -7.31 -14.41 -0.08
N GLN A 340 -7.82 -14.06 -1.26
CA GLN A 340 -7.12 -14.29 -2.53
C GLN A 340 -5.80 -13.53 -2.62
N ALA A 341 -5.77 -12.26 -2.17
CA ALA A 341 -4.56 -11.45 -2.13
C ALA A 341 -3.52 -12.01 -1.12
N LEU A 342 -3.98 -12.48 0.05
CA LEU A 342 -3.12 -13.19 1.02
C LEU A 342 -2.60 -14.51 0.46
N GLN A 343 -3.42 -15.25 -0.31
CA GLN A 343 -3.00 -16.49 -0.96
C GLN A 343 -1.97 -16.24 -2.07
N ALA A 344 -2.10 -15.15 -2.84
CA ALA A 344 -1.08 -14.74 -3.80
C ALA A 344 0.23 -14.40 -3.08
N ARG A 345 0.18 -13.53 -2.06
CA ARG A 345 1.35 -13.20 -1.21
C ARG A 345 2.00 -14.41 -0.55
N LEU A 346 1.25 -15.47 -0.23
CA LEU A 346 1.79 -16.71 0.31
C LEU A 346 2.46 -17.59 -0.76
N LYS A 347 2.01 -17.53 -2.02
CA LYS A 347 2.68 -18.19 -3.15
C LYS A 347 3.95 -17.45 -3.59
N ASP A 348 3.94 -16.12 -3.48
CA ASP A 348 5.07 -15.25 -3.84
C ASP A 348 6.12 -15.17 -2.71
N ALA A 349 5.77 -15.59 -1.50
CA ALA A 349 6.73 -15.77 -0.41
C ALA A 349 7.67 -16.93 -0.73
N VAL A 350 8.96 -16.76 -0.43
CA VAL A 350 10.01 -17.78 -0.64
C VAL A 350 9.51 -19.13 -0.16
N THR A 351 9.42 -20.08 -1.09
CA THR A 351 8.85 -21.38 -0.81
C THR A 351 9.70 -22.11 0.24
N TRP A 352 9.06 -22.97 1.03
CA TRP A 352 9.79 -23.73 2.05
C TRP A 352 10.93 -24.56 1.46
N ASP A 353 10.75 -25.07 0.24
CA ASP A 353 11.75 -25.81 -0.51
C ASP A 353 12.95 -24.92 -0.89
N GLU A 354 12.73 -23.69 -1.39
CA GLU A 354 13.81 -22.72 -1.65
C GLU A 354 14.56 -22.33 -0.36
N HIS A 355 13.85 -22.12 0.75
CA HIS A 355 14.47 -21.85 2.04
C HIS A 355 15.30 -23.05 2.53
N CYS A 356 14.81 -24.28 2.36
CA CYS A 356 15.56 -25.50 2.64
C CYS A 356 16.79 -25.65 1.74
N ASP A 357 16.69 -25.33 0.45
CA ASP A 357 17.79 -25.34 -0.51
C ASP A 357 18.87 -24.31 -0.16
N ILE A 358 18.48 -23.07 0.17
CA ILE A 358 19.41 -22.00 0.59
C ILE A 358 20.08 -22.39 1.91
N THR A 359 19.31 -22.87 2.88
CA THR A 359 19.83 -23.34 4.17
C THR A 359 20.79 -24.53 3.97
N GLY A 360 20.46 -25.46 3.08
CA GLY A 360 21.31 -26.59 2.72
C GLY A 360 22.63 -26.17 2.05
N LYS A 361 22.57 -25.22 1.11
CA LYS A 361 23.75 -24.62 0.47
C LYS A 361 24.65 -23.92 1.49
N LEU A 362 24.08 -23.07 2.36
CA LEU A 362 24.83 -22.37 3.41
C LEU A 362 25.44 -23.34 4.44
N LYS A 363 24.70 -24.37 4.84
CA LYS A 363 25.20 -25.42 5.74
C LYS A 363 26.35 -26.20 5.09
N GLY A 364 26.21 -26.59 3.82
CA GLY A 364 27.28 -27.25 3.06
C GLY A 364 28.53 -26.38 2.91
N GLN A 365 28.37 -25.08 2.68
CA GLN A 365 29.47 -24.12 2.66
C GLN A 365 30.17 -24.02 4.03
N LEU A 366 29.40 -23.95 5.13
CA LEU A 366 29.94 -23.92 6.49
C LEU A 366 30.73 -25.19 6.82
N GLU A 367 30.15 -26.38 6.59
CA GLU A 367 30.82 -27.67 6.80
C GLU A 367 32.09 -27.81 5.94
N GLN A 368 32.06 -27.31 4.69
CA GLN A 368 33.22 -27.32 3.81
C GLN A 368 34.32 -26.37 4.29
N GLN A 369 33.97 -25.21 4.86
CA GLN A 369 34.93 -24.27 5.43
C GLN A 369 35.52 -24.79 6.75
N GLU A 370 34.71 -25.46 7.59
CA GLU A 370 35.16 -26.14 8.80
C GLU A 370 36.16 -27.27 8.46
N LYS A 371 35.88 -28.07 7.43
CA LYS A 371 36.81 -29.11 6.93
C LYS A 371 38.14 -28.53 6.44
N ARG A 372 38.12 -27.40 5.71
CA ARG A 372 39.35 -26.69 5.28
C ARG A 372 40.14 -26.22 6.50
N SER A 373 39.50 -25.48 7.40
CA SER A 373 40.13 -24.95 8.61
C SER A 373 40.74 -26.06 9.48
N LYS A 374 40.07 -27.20 9.64
CA LYS A 374 40.64 -28.39 10.31
C LYS A 374 41.88 -28.90 9.58
N SER A 375 41.82 -29.09 8.26
CA SER A 375 42.97 -29.56 7.47
C SER A 375 44.16 -28.59 7.46
N GLU A 376 43.90 -27.28 7.57
CA GLU A 376 44.92 -26.24 7.71
C GLU A 376 45.54 -26.26 9.12
N LEU A 377 44.73 -26.42 10.16
CA LEU A 377 45.17 -26.59 11.54
C LEU A 377 46.05 -27.83 11.71
N ASP A 378 45.64 -28.97 11.13
CA ASP A 378 46.40 -30.23 11.16
C ASP A 378 47.76 -30.07 10.44
N GLN A 379 47.78 -29.41 9.28
CA GLN A 379 49.03 -29.10 8.56
C GLN A 379 49.95 -28.18 9.36
N LEU A 380 49.41 -27.15 10.01
CA LEU A 380 50.18 -26.24 10.88
C LEU A 380 50.72 -26.98 12.11
N LEU A 381 49.94 -27.89 12.70
CA LEU A 381 50.34 -28.70 13.85
C LEU A 381 51.48 -29.66 13.47
N LEU A 382 51.37 -30.36 12.33
CA LEU A 382 52.45 -31.19 11.80
C LEU A 382 53.72 -30.39 11.50
N ARG A 383 53.58 -29.20 10.90
CA ARG A 383 54.72 -28.30 10.63
C ARG A 383 55.36 -27.78 11.92
N ALA A 384 54.57 -27.44 12.93
CA ALA A 384 55.05 -27.03 14.24
C ALA A 384 55.81 -28.17 14.95
N SER A 385 55.29 -29.41 14.89
CA SER A 385 55.98 -30.59 15.43
C SER A 385 57.32 -30.86 14.73
N SER A 386 57.34 -30.79 13.39
CA SER A 386 58.57 -30.95 12.60
C SER A 386 59.63 -29.89 12.95
N LEU A 387 59.24 -28.61 13.01
CA LEU A 387 60.13 -27.52 13.44
C LEU A 387 60.57 -27.69 14.92
N GLN A 388 59.72 -28.26 15.79
CA GLN A 388 60.09 -28.53 17.17
C GLN A 388 61.13 -29.65 17.28
N GLU A 389 61.09 -30.65 16.40
CA GLU A 389 62.09 -31.71 16.31
C GLU A 389 63.41 -31.21 15.70
N GLU A 390 63.35 -30.39 14.65
CA GLU A 390 64.52 -29.71 14.07
C GLU A 390 65.20 -28.79 15.09
N ASN A 391 64.43 -28.04 15.90
CA ASN A 391 64.99 -27.25 16.99
C ASN A 391 65.66 -28.12 18.08
N ARG A 392 65.19 -29.35 18.32
CA ARG A 392 65.85 -30.29 19.24
C ARG A 392 67.16 -30.83 18.65
N SER A 393 67.19 -31.23 17.38
CA SER A 393 68.43 -31.70 16.74
C SER A 393 69.47 -30.60 16.65
N LEU A 394 69.11 -29.39 16.22
CA LEU A 394 70.00 -28.22 16.19
C LEU A 394 70.53 -27.84 17.58
N ALA A 395 69.73 -28.03 18.64
CA ALA A 395 70.20 -27.83 20.02
C ALA A 395 71.24 -28.88 20.44
N LEU A 396 71.06 -30.14 20.05
CA LEU A 396 72.03 -31.22 20.29
C LEU A 396 73.33 -30.98 19.50
N ASP A 397 73.23 -30.61 18.22
CA ASP A 397 74.39 -30.31 17.38
C ASP A 397 75.16 -29.08 17.88
N LYS A 398 74.46 -28.04 18.34
CA LYS A 398 75.09 -26.90 19.03
C LYS A 398 75.86 -27.35 20.26
N LEU A 399 75.31 -28.24 21.09
CA LEU A 399 76.01 -28.78 22.26
C LEU A 399 77.25 -29.58 21.84
N ASN A 400 77.14 -30.46 20.86
CA ASN A 400 78.25 -31.25 20.30
C ASN A 400 79.38 -30.35 19.78
N LEU A 401 79.05 -29.35 18.95
CA LEU A 401 80.02 -28.38 18.44
C LEU A 401 80.68 -27.56 19.55
N THR A 402 79.95 -27.16 20.60
CA THR A 402 80.57 -26.46 21.74
C THR A 402 81.50 -27.35 22.57
N ALA A 403 81.23 -28.66 22.66
CA ALA A 403 82.14 -29.62 23.28
C ALA A 403 83.41 -29.84 22.44
N ASP A 404 83.26 -29.91 21.12
CA ASP A 404 84.36 -30.05 20.18
C ASP A 404 85.26 -28.80 20.15
N LEU A 405 84.68 -27.60 20.17
CA LEU A 405 85.43 -26.35 20.31
C LEU A 405 86.28 -26.33 21.59
N LYS A 406 85.69 -26.67 22.75
CA LYS A 406 86.44 -26.78 24.02
C LYS A 406 87.55 -27.82 23.96
N ARG A 407 87.30 -28.97 23.32
CA ARG A 407 88.31 -30.03 23.12
C ARG A 407 89.48 -29.53 22.27
N MET A 408 89.20 -28.78 21.20
CA MET A 408 90.21 -28.23 20.31
C MET A 408 90.97 -27.06 20.95
N GLU A 409 90.30 -26.21 21.71
CA GLU A 409 90.92 -25.15 22.51
C GLU A 409 91.89 -25.72 23.55
N ALA A 410 91.51 -26.77 24.28
CA ALA A 410 92.37 -27.47 25.22
C ALA A 410 93.61 -28.11 24.54
N LYS A 411 93.42 -28.78 23.38
CA LYS A 411 94.53 -29.31 22.57
C LYS A 411 95.47 -28.19 22.10
N LEU A 412 94.92 -27.05 21.69
CA LEU A 412 95.68 -25.90 21.20
C LEU A 412 96.49 -25.25 22.31
N GLU A 413 95.95 -25.10 23.53
CA GLU A 413 96.71 -24.56 24.65
C GLU A 413 97.79 -25.54 25.15
N LEU A 414 97.54 -26.85 25.14
CA LEU A 414 98.58 -27.87 25.37
C LEU A 414 99.71 -27.76 24.34
N SER A 415 99.37 -27.57 23.05
CA SER A 415 100.35 -27.35 21.98
C SER A 415 101.15 -26.05 22.19
N ARG A 416 100.49 -24.94 22.53
CA ARG A 416 101.16 -23.68 22.91
C ARG A 416 102.09 -23.85 24.10
N GLN A 417 101.70 -24.58 25.13
CA GLN A 417 102.55 -24.88 26.29
C GLN A 417 103.76 -25.73 25.90
N ALA A 418 103.59 -26.72 25.01
CA ALA A 418 104.70 -27.50 24.46
C ALA A 418 105.65 -26.61 23.63
N ASN A 419 105.12 -25.69 22.82
CA ASN A 419 105.91 -24.76 22.04
C ASN A 419 106.71 -23.79 22.93
N ARG A 420 106.07 -23.18 23.95
CA ARG A 420 106.75 -22.37 24.98
C ARG A 420 107.88 -23.14 25.69
N LYS A 421 107.73 -24.46 25.90
CA LYS A 421 108.79 -25.32 26.45
C LYS A 421 109.91 -25.59 25.43
N ALA A 422 109.57 -25.78 24.15
CA ALA A 422 110.54 -25.99 23.07
C ALA A 422 111.37 -24.71 22.81
N GLU A 423 110.74 -23.54 22.79
CA GLU A 423 111.40 -22.22 22.66
C GLU A 423 112.44 -22.00 23.77
N ARG A 424 112.11 -22.36 25.03
CA ARG A 424 113.06 -22.29 26.16
C ARG A 424 114.24 -23.25 26.00
N LYS A 425 114.05 -24.45 25.42
CA LYS A 425 115.16 -25.35 25.09
C LYS A 425 116.00 -24.78 23.95
N MET A 426 115.35 -24.21 22.93
CA MET A 426 116.00 -23.60 21.78
C MET A 426 116.87 -22.39 22.17
N SER A 427 116.42 -21.55 23.10
CA SER A 427 117.22 -20.41 23.57
C SER A 427 118.48 -20.85 24.33
N VAL A 428 118.39 -21.90 25.16
CA VAL A 428 119.56 -22.50 25.84
C VAL A 428 120.54 -23.11 24.82
N LEU A 429 120.05 -23.92 23.87
CA LEU A 429 120.90 -24.50 22.82
C LEU A 429 121.55 -23.42 21.94
N LYS A 430 120.84 -22.32 21.64
CA LYS A 430 121.38 -21.17 20.90
C LYS A 430 122.47 -20.45 21.68
N LEU A 431 122.32 -20.30 23.00
CA LEU A 431 123.36 -19.74 23.88
C LEU A 431 124.61 -20.64 23.88
N GLN A 432 124.45 -21.95 24.11
CA GLN A 432 125.54 -22.92 24.08
C GLN A 432 126.27 -22.96 22.73
N ARG A 433 125.53 -22.91 21.61
CA ARG A 433 126.09 -22.84 20.26
C ARG A 433 126.93 -21.57 20.07
N ASN A 434 126.46 -20.42 20.55
CA ASN A 434 127.22 -19.17 20.47
C ASN A 434 128.47 -19.20 21.36
N GLU A 435 128.39 -19.75 22.57
CA GLU A 435 129.54 -19.94 23.46
C GLU A 435 130.60 -20.88 22.82
N CYS A 436 130.14 -21.94 22.15
CA CYS A 436 131.02 -22.86 21.42
C CYS A 436 131.71 -22.16 20.23
N VAL A 437 130.98 -21.36 19.45
CA VAL A 437 131.54 -20.58 18.32
C VAL A 437 132.56 -19.54 18.82
N LEU A 438 132.33 -18.88 19.96
CA LEU A 438 133.31 -17.97 20.56
C LEU A 438 134.59 -18.70 21.01
N LYS A 439 134.48 -19.91 21.58
CA LYS A 439 135.64 -20.74 21.94
C LYS A 439 136.41 -21.19 20.69
N GLU A 440 135.70 -21.62 19.65
CA GLU A 440 136.26 -22.00 18.35
C GLU A 440 136.99 -20.80 17.70
N GLU A 441 136.41 -19.61 17.77
CA GLU A 441 137.01 -18.37 17.28
C GLU A 441 138.27 -17.98 18.06
N ASN A 442 138.28 -18.11 19.39
CA ASN A 442 139.50 -17.93 20.18
C ASN A 442 140.59 -18.93 19.78
N ILE A 443 140.25 -20.20 19.58
CA ILE A 443 141.20 -21.24 19.10
C ILE A 443 141.72 -20.89 17.70
N ARG A 444 140.87 -20.41 16.78
CA ARG A 444 141.30 -19.90 15.46
C ARG A 444 142.31 -18.76 15.59
N HIS A 445 142.08 -17.80 16.49
CA HIS A 445 143.04 -16.69 16.73
C HIS A 445 144.38 -17.19 17.27
N TYR A 446 144.39 -18.09 18.26
CA TYR A 446 145.63 -18.70 18.76
C TYR A 446 146.37 -19.50 17.69
N LEU A 447 145.65 -20.29 16.88
CA LEU A 447 146.25 -21.05 15.78
C LEU A 447 146.82 -20.12 14.71
N GLY A 448 146.13 -19.02 14.38
CA GLY A 448 146.64 -17.98 13.48
C GLY A 448 147.95 -17.37 13.98
N ALA A 449 148.05 -17.03 15.27
CA ALA A 449 149.29 -16.53 15.86
C ALA A 449 150.44 -17.57 15.81
N VAL A 450 150.15 -18.85 16.07
CA VAL A 450 151.13 -19.94 15.93
C VAL A 450 151.58 -20.10 14.47
N ILE A 451 150.65 -20.00 13.50
CA ILE A 451 150.96 -20.06 12.07
C ILE A 451 151.87 -18.89 11.68
N SER A 452 151.57 -17.65 12.08
CA SER A 452 152.43 -16.49 11.76
C SER A 452 153.84 -16.60 12.36
N VAL A 453 153.99 -17.20 13.54
CA VAL A 453 155.31 -17.51 14.11
C VAL A 453 156.02 -18.60 13.29
N ALA A 454 155.30 -19.66 12.88
CA ALA A 454 155.87 -20.72 12.04
C ALA A 454 156.25 -20.22 10.63
N GLU A 455 155.49 -19.28 10.07
CA GLU A 455 155.80 -18.57 8.82
C GLU A 455 157.05 -17.71 8.98
N HIS A 456 157.18 -16.95 10.08
CA HIS A 456 158.38 -16.14 10.36
C HIS A 456 159.63 -17.01 10.51
N ILE A 457 159.58 -18.10 11.29
CA ILE A 457 160.69 -19.05 11.43
C ILE A 457 161.04 -19.71 10.09
N SER A 458 160.04 -20.00 9.25
CA SER A 458 160.26 -20.53 7.90
C SER A 458 160.95 -19.49 7.01
N GLN A 459 160.56 -18.22 7.08
CA GLN A 459 161.23 -17.12 6.36
C GLN A 459 162.67 -16.92 6.84
N GLU A 460 162.94 -16.95 8.14
CA GLU A 460 164.31 -16.88 8.69
C GLU A 460 165.17 -18.07 8.24
N ARG A 461 164.62 -19.30 8.29
CA ARG A 461 165.26 -20.50 7.75
C ARG A 461 165.58 -20.32 6.26
N ASP A 462 164.65 -19.80 5.48
CA ASP A 462 164.84 -19.64 4.03
C ASP A 462 165.83 -18.51 3.70
N GLN A 463 165.89 -17.45 4.51
CA GLN A 463 166.97 -16.45 4.48
C GLN A 463 168.33 -17.07 4.81
N LEU A 464 168.42 -17.90 5.86
CA LEU A 464 169.63 -18.62 6.24
C LEU A 464 170.08 -19.62 5.15
N LEU A 465 169.15 -20.33 4.52
CA LEU A 465 169.41 -21.21 3.38
C LEU A 465 169.92 -20.44 2.16
N ASN A 466 169.35 -19.26 1.87
CA ASN A 466 169.81 -18.37 0.82
C ASN A 466 171.23 -17.84 1.12
N MET A 467 171.51 -17.38 2.34
CA MET A 467 172.85 -16.94 2.75
C MET A 467 173.87 -18.09 2.71
N ALA A 468 173.52 -19.28 3.18
CA ALA A 468 174.37 -20.47 3.08
C ALA A 468 174.65 -20.84 1.61
N SER A 469 173.65 -20.71 0.73
CA SER A 469 173.81 -20.92 -0.72
C SER A 469 174.70 -19.87 -1.38
N VAL A 470 174.67 -18.61 -0.92
CA VAL A 470 175.59 -17.54 -1.35
C VAL A 470 177.02 -17.83 -0.87
N LEU A 471 177.23 -18.11 0.41
CA LEU A 471 178.54 -18.45 0.97
C LEU A 471 179.14 -19.71 0.33
N GLN A 472 178.32 -20.72 0.04
CA GLN A 472 178.75 -21.91 -0.71
C GLN A 472 179.16 -21.56 -2.14
N ARG A 473 178.45 -20.64 -2.81
CA ARG A 473 178.83 -20.13 -4.14
C ARG A 473 180.13 -19.33 -4.09
N GLU A 474 180.34 -18.52 -3.05
CA GLU A 474 181.59 -17.79 -2.82
C GLU A 474 182.76 -18.74 -2.53
N LYS A 475 182.54 -19.78 -1.72
CA LYS A 475 183.52 -20.86 -1.49
C LYS A 475 183.87 -21.56 -2.80
N GLN A 476 182.90 -21.93 -3.62
CA GLN A 476 183.14 -22.53 -4.94
C GLN A 476 183.90 -21.57 -5.87
N GLY A 477 183.58 -20.27 -5.85
CA GLY A 477 184.33 -19.23 -6.55
C GLY A 477 185.76 -19.06 -6.02
N PHE A 478 185.97 -19.16 -4.71
CA PHE A 478 187.30 -19.09 -4.08
C PHE A 478 188.14 -20.33 -4.39
N LEU A 479 187.55 -21.53 -4.32
CA LEU A 479 188.18 -22.77 -4.77
C LEU A 479 188.54 -22.71 -6.26
N SER A 480 187.67 -22.12 -7.10
CA SER A 480 187.95 -21.93 -8.52
C SER A 480 189.13 -20.95 -8.74
N ARG A 481 189.21 -19.86 -7.97
CA ARG A 481 190.36 -18.92 -7.97
C ARG A 481 191.65 -19.58 -7.47
N ILE A 482 191.59 -20.37 -6.39
CA ILE A 482 192.75 -21.15 -5.92
C ILE A 482 193.18 -22.14 -7.00
N LEU A 483 192.27 -22.95 -7.54
CA LEU A 483 192.59 -23.94 -8.57
C LEU A 483 193.26 -23.28 -9.79
N GLN A 484 192.75 -22.12 -10.23
CA GLN A 484 193.37 -21.34 -11.31
C GLN A 484 194.74 -20.77 -10.92
N GLY A 485 194.93 -20.37 -9.66
CA GLY A 485 196.21 -19.94 -9.09
C GLY A 485 197.24 -21.08 -8.98
N THR A 486 196.84 -22.24 -8.47
CA THR A 486 197.66 -23.46 -8.37
C THR A 486 198.09 -23.95 -9.75
N VAL A 487 197.18 -23.94 -10.73
CA VAL A 487 197.50 -24.25 -12.15
C VAL A 487 198.49 -23.23 -12.74
N ARG A 488 198.41 -21.95 -12.39
CA ARG A 488 199.41 -20.94 -12.78
C ARG A 488 200.76 -21.16 -12.10
N PHE A 489 200.77 -21.47 -10.81
CA PHE A 489 202.00 -21.74 -10.06
C PHE A 489 202.72 -22.99 -10.56
N GLY A 490 201.98 -24.06 -10.87
CA GLY A 490 202.55 -25.28 -11.46
C GLY A 490 203.29 -25.02 -12.79
N LYS A 491 202.74 -24.15 -13.65
CA LYS A 491 203.42 -23.75 -14.91
C LYS A 491 204.73 -22.99 -14.67
N LEU A 492 204.75 -22.09 -13.69
CA LEU A 492 205.96 -21.35 -13.29
C LEU A 492 207.02 -22.26 -12.64
N GLN A 493 206.60 -23.37 -12.00
CA GLN A 493 207.49 -24.32 -11.35
C GLN A 493 208.25 -25.21 -12.35
N GLU A 494 207.77 -25.37 -13.58
CA GLU A 494 208.46 -26.14 -14.64
C GLU A 494 209.62 -25.38 -15.31
N GLU A 495 209.70 -24.05 -15.19
CA GLU A 495 210.64 -23.22 -15.99
C GLU A 495 212.06 -23.05 -15.39
N ILE A 496 212.38 -23.62 -14.21
CA ILE A 496 213.64 -23.29 -13.47
C ILE A 496 214.51 -24.52 -13.17
N LYS A 497 215.14 -25.16 -14.19
CA LYS A 497 216.06 -26.29 -13.93
C LYS A 497 217.25 -26.53 -14.89
N VAL A 498 218.11 -25.51 -15.07
CA VAL A 498 219.50 -25.55 -15.61
C VAL A 498 220.21 -24.21 -15.28
N SER A 499 221.54 -24.04 -15.07
CA SER A 499 222.70 -24.98 -14.98
C SER A 499 223.63 -24.67 -13.74
N PRO A 500 224.96 -24.32 -13.77
CA PRO A 500 225.88 -24.97 -12.80
C PRO A 500 226.91 -24.12 -11.97
N LEU A 501 227.24 -24.65 -10.76
CA LEU A 501 228.49 -24.60 -9.91
C LEU A 501 229.15 -23.23 -9.53
N THR A 502 229.60 -22.92 -8.30
CA THR A 502 230.40 -23.68 -7.27
C THR A 502 230.23 -23.14 -5.80
N GLN A 503 230.69 -23.88 -4.77
CA GLN A 503 230.51 -23.76 -3.28
C GLN A 503 231.53 -22.82 -2.53
N PRO A 504 231.68 -22.71 -1.15
CA PRO A 504 231.14 -23.49 0.02
C PRO A 504 230.83 -22.77 1.41
N GLY A 505 230.27 -23.48 2.42
CA GLY A 505 230.50 -23.18 3.88
C GLY A 505 229.41 -23.38 4.99
N LEU A 506 229.43 -24.53 5.70
CA LEU A 506 229.21 -24.81 7.18
C LEU A 506 227.95 -24.42 8.05
N SER A 507 227.23 -25.46 8.54
CA SER A 507 226.75 -25.75 9.95
C SER A 507 225.66 -24.86 10.66
N GLN A 508 224.81 -25.29 11.65
CA GLN A 508 224.61 -26.54 12.43
C GLN A 508 223.20 -26.61 13.15
N ASN A 509 222.73 -27.83 13.51
CA ASN A 509 221.80 -28.22 14.63
C ASN A 509 220.23 -28.10 14.58
N GLN A 510 219.59 -28.91 15.46
CA GLN A 510 218.20 -29.46 15.54
C GLN A 510 217.43 -29.00 16.85
N PRO A 511 216.22 -29.50 17.26
CA PRO A 511 215.09 -30.23 16.61
C PRO A 511 213.62 -29.79 16.97
N LEU A 512 212.65 -30.27 16.17
CA LEU A 512 211.26 -30.75 16.46
C LEU A 512 210.44 -30.34 17.71
N GLN A 513 209.18 -29.92 17.48
CA GLN A 513 208.00 -30.50 18.18
C GLN A 513 206.73 -30.44 17.30
N ILE A 514 205.80 -31.40 17.49
CA ILE A 514 204.56 -31.62 16.72
C ILE A 514 203.34 -31.30 17.60
N MET A 515 202.27 -30.73 17.05
CA MET A 515 200.86 -31.01 17.42
C MET A 515 199.90 -30.42 16.36
N HIS A 516 198.70 -31.01 16.24
CA HIS A 516 197.75 -30.80 15.13
C HIS A 516 197.16 -29.37 15.04
N PHE A 517 197.05 -28.85 13.81
CA PHE A 517 196.25 -27.67 13.43
C PHE A 517 194.74 -28.02 13.49
N ILE A 518 193.85 -27.17 14.03
CA ILE A 518 193.37 -25.84 13.52
C ILE A 518 192.64 -26.00 12.18
#